data_AF-A0A947SY88-F1
#
_entry.id   AF-A0A947SY88-F1
#
_cell.length_a   1.000
_cell.length_b   1.000
_cell.length_c   1.000
_cell.angle_alpha   90.00
_cell.angle_beta   90.00
_cell.angle_gamma   90.00
#
_symmetry.space_group_name_H-M   'P 1'
#
loop_
_entity.id
_entity.type
_entity.pdbx_description
1 polymer ?
#
loop_
_entity_poly.entity_id
_entity_poly.type
_entity_poly.pdbx_seq_one_letter_code
_entity_poly.pdbx_strand_id
1 'polypeptide(L)'
;MKLQMHAINAEEKELIELLLEMTPKTDAGVDSLVFRAQHYEKIEVLDRLEQEGYIRKELDNYFVSLTALVQLDSKRAMDLLSHSEPIFRELKAHYRKTPRDPMQVDALSDCSGVDPVDTRIALSYMVEGPWWGGRSNSFFATPDSYIAPAESILKFESFANVIQQLRGWQTARIRDRQKAMATALRAFSPSFKEPPQLIVEPHRQKPDWFDQLPESPRDLLVEIYAALSLDLRALPAMGLRAVIDVVCMKQTGDAGSFEKKLSTLKQKGLISEVESSILSDAIDAGSASAHRGYVPGRDDLESLLDIVEHLLRAQYILPEAAKKLKLNTPQRGGKTAKET
;
A
#
# COMPACT_ATOMS: atom_id res chain seq x y z
N MET A 1 -0.97 -0.45 -30.75
CA MET A 1 -0.47 0.32 -29.60
C MET A 1 1.04 0.50 -29.79
N LYS A 2 1.50 1.68 -30.25
CA LYS A 2 2.93 1.95 -30.42
C LYS A 2 3.56 1.94 -29.02
N LEU A 3 4.40 0.95 -28.72
CA LEU A 3 5.25 0.97 -27.53
C LEU A 3 6.18 2.19 -27.66
N GLN A 4 5.86 3.27 -26.95
CA GLN A 4 6.81 4.36 -26.76
C GLN A 4 8.05 3.78 -26.09
N MET A 5 9.21 4.03 -26.68
CA MET A 5 10.49 3.91 -25.97
C MET A 5 10.34 4.65 -24.64
N HIS A 6 10.63 3.99 -23.52
CA HIS A 6 10.73 4.71 -22.24
C HIS A 6 11.97 5.59 -22.35
N ALA A 7 11.76 6.84 -22.74
CA ALA A 7 12.80 7.86 -22.70
C ALA A 7 13.01 8.19 -21.22
N ILE A 8 14.26 8.17 -20.78
CA ILE A 8 14.66 8.60 -19.44
C ILE A 8 14.06 9.98 -19.19
N ASN A 9 13.29 10.12 -18.11
CA ASN A 9 12.65 11.38 -17.76
C ASN A 9 13.68 12.39 -17.20
N ALA A 10 13.26 13.64 -16.96
CA ALA A 10 14.19 14.70 -16.53
C ALA A 10 14.88 14.40 -15.17
N GLU A 11 14.15 13.82 -14.21
CA GLU A 11 14.68 13.47 -12.89
C GLU A 11 15.65 12.28 -12.97
N GLU A 12 15.31 11.26 -13.77
CA GLU A 12 16.17 10.12 -14.03
C GLU A 12 17.46 10.56 -14.74
N LYS A 13 17.37 11.47 -15.71
CA LYS A 13 18.55 12.05 -16.38
C LYS A 13 19.44 12.79 -15.39
N GLU A 14 18.87 13.62 -14.52
CA GLU A 14 19.62 14.38 -13.50
C GLU A 14 20.43 13.45 -12.58
N LEU A 15 19.84 12.34 -12.13
CA LEU A 15 20.54 11.35 -11.30
C LEU A 15 21.68 10.64 -12.03
N ILE A 16 21.45 10.25 -13.29
CA ILE A 16 22.49 9.59 -14.10
C ILE A 16 23.63 10.57 -14.37
N GLU A 17 23.30 11.83 -14.65
CA GLU A 17 24.28 12.92 -14.86
C GLU A 17 25.11 13.15 -13.59
N LEU A 18 24.46 13.21 -12.43
CA LEU A 18 25.14 13.34 -11.14
C LEU A 18 26.09 12.16 -10.88
N LEU A 19 25.67 10.93 -11.15
CA LEU A 19 26.53 9.75 -11.06
C LEU A 19 27.71 9.83 -12.02
N LEU A 20 27.49 10.27 -13.27
CA LEU A 20 28.56 10.45 -14.24
C LEU A 20 29.59 11.47 -13.74
N GLU A 21 29.12 12.59 -13.16
CA GLU A 21 30.01 13.64 -12.66
C GLU A 21 30.81 13.20 -11.44
N MET A 22 30.17 12.48 -10.52
CA MET A 22 30.80 11.92 -9.32
C MET A 22 31.74 10.75 -9.62
N THR A 23 31.60 10.09 -10.78
CA THR A 23 32.48 8.99 -11.17
C THR A 23 33.87 9.56 -11.48
N PRO A 24 34.93 9.15 -10.76
CA PRO A 24 36.29 9.59 -11.05
C PRO A 24 36.76 9.08 -12.43
N LYS A 25 37.78 9.72 -13.01
CA LYS A 25 38.46 9.27 -14.25
C LYS A 25 39.35 8.05 -13.99
N THR A 26 38.83 7.05 -13.30
CA THR A 26 39.52 5.81 -12.91
C THR A 26 38.56 4.62 -13.03
N ASP A 27 38.95 3.45 -12.55
CA ASP A 27 38.08 2.29 -12.37
C ASP A 27 37.24 2.34 -11.08
N ALA A 28 37.41 3.38 -10.25
CA ALA A 28 36.56 3.58 -9.08
C ALA A 28 35.19 4.11 -9.51
N GLY A 29 34.12 3.47 -9.06
CA GLY A 29 32.76 3.97 -9.24
C GLY A 29 32.30 4.82 -8.06
N VAL A 30 31.02 5.19 -8.06
CA VAL A 30 30.41 5.93 -6.95
C VAL A 30 29.92 4.94 -5.90
N ASP A 31 30.28 5.10 -4.62
CA ASP A 31 29.80 4.22 -3.55
C ASP A 31 28.26 4.19 -3.53
N SER A 32 27.69 3.02 -3.83
CA SER A 32 26.25 2.84 -4.02
C SER A 32 25.48 3.00 -2.72
N LEU A 33 26.06 2.64 -1.58
CA LEU A 33 25.40 2.74 -0.27
C LEU A 33 25.34 4.20 0.16
N VAL A 34 26.45 4.92 0.06
CA VAL A 34 26.53 6.35 0.39
C VAL A 34 25.62 7.15 -0.53
N PHE A 35 25.66 6.89 -1.83
CA PHE A 35 24.83 7.60 -2.81
C PHE A 35 23.34 7.39 -2.54
N ARG A 36 22.90 6.15 -2.26
CA ARG A 36 21.50 5.86 -1.91
C ARG A 36 21.08 6.52 -0.61
N ALA A 37 21.96 6.57 0.40
CA ALA A 37 21.65 7.23 1.67
C ALA A 37 21.48 8.74 1.51
N GLN A 38 22.27 9.37 0.63
CA GLN A 38 22.18 10.81 0.33
C GLN A 38 20.97 11.18 -0.54
N HIS A 39 20.43 10.21 -1.28
CA HIS A 39 19.28 10.39 -2.19
C HIS A 39 18.13 9.44 -1.84
N TYR A 40 17.83 9.32 -0.54
CA TYR A 40 16.87 8.33 -0.03
C TYR A 40 15.45 8.56 -0.57
N GLU A 41 15.10 9.83 -0.84
CA GLU A 41 13.83 10.23 -1.44
C GLU A 41 13.67 9.72 -2.88
N LYS A 42 14.77 9.38 -3.55
CA LYS A 42 14.81 8.87 -4.94
C LYS A 42 15.11 7.37 -5.02
N ILE A 43 14.97 6.61 -3.92
CA ILE A 43 15.28 5.17 -3.89
C ILE A 43 14.52 4.38 -4.96
N GLU A 44 13.23 4.63 -5.16
CA GLU A 44 12.44 3.92 -6.17
C GLU A 44 12.92 4.21 -7.59
N VAL A 45 13.40 5.44 -7.84
CA VAL A 45 13.98 5.84 -9.11
C VAL A 45 15.32 5.13 -9.33
N LEU A 46 16.18 5.08 -8.31
CA LEU A 46 17.45 4.36 -8.36
C LEU A 46 17.27 2.86 -8.59
N ASP A 47 16.30 2.24 -7.91
CA ASP A 47 15.96 0.83 -8.11
C ASP A 47 15.51 0.57 -9.54
N ARG A 48 14.70 1.47 -10.11
CA ARG A 48 14.28 1.38 -11.51
C ARG A 48 15.46 1.55 -12.46
N LEU A 49 16.29 2.57 -12.26
CA LEU A 49 17.48 2.83 -13.08
C LEU A 49 18.43 1.64 -13.10
N GLU A 50 18.62 0.96 -11.97
CA GLU A 50 19.44 -0.25 -11.85
C GLU A 50 18.79 -1.44 -12.59
N GLN A 51 17.50 -1.65 -12.37
CA GLN A 51 16.76 -2.77 -12.96
C GLN A 51 16.57 -2.64 -14.48
N GLU A 52 16.33 -1.43 -14.96
CA GLU A 52 16.26 -1.06 -16.38
C GLU A 52 17.67 -0.88 -16.98
N GLY A 53 18.70 -0.97 -16.12
CA GLY A 53 20.14 -0.93 -16.36
C GLY A 53 20.61 0.26 -17.14
N TYR A 54 20.11 1.42 -16.74
CA TYR A 54 20.73 2.70 -16.99
C TYR A 54 21.97 2.89 -16.10
N ILE A 55 21.93 2.35 -14.88
CA ILE A 55 23.08 2.26 -13.98
C ILE A 55 23.46 0.79 -13.77
N ARG A 56 24.75 0.54 -13.61
CA ARG A 56 25.34 -0.76 -13.29
C ARG A 56 25.84 -0.71 -11.86
N LYS A 57 25.67 -1.82 -11.13
CA LYS A 57 26.28 -2.03 -9.82
C LYS A 57 27.34 -3.11 -9.92
N GLU A 58 28.58 -2.76 -9.65
CA GLU A 58 29.71 -3.69 -9.59
C GLU A 58 30.29 -3.64 -8.18
N LEU A 59 30.24 -4.77 -7.46
CA LEU A 59 30.49 -4.82 -6.02
C LEU A 59 29.60 -3.80 -5.28
N ASP A 60 30.20 -2.80 -4.65
CA ASP A 60 29.52 -1.75 -3.90
C ASP A 60 29.47 -0.41 -4.63
N ASN A 61 29.85 -0.37 -5.91
CA ASN A 61 29.95 0.87 -6.68
C ASN A 61 28.94 0.94 -7.83
N TYR A 62 28.38 2.13 -8.04
CA TYR A 62 27.57 2.49 -9.19
C TYR A 62 28.42 3.05 -10.33
N PHE A 63 28.05 2.64 -11.54
CA PHE A 63 28.59 3.11 -12.81
C PHE A 63 27.46 3.43 -13.77
N VAL A 64 27.61 4.47 -14.57
CA VAL A 64 26.69 4.76 -15.67
C VAL A 64 26.89 3.70 -16.76
N SER A 65 25.79 3.17 -17.33
CA SER A 65 25.87 2.26 -18.47
C SER A 65 26.14 3.02 -19.77
N LEU A 66 26.74 2.35 -20.75
CA LEU A 66 26.90 2.90 -22.10
C LEU A 66 25.55 3.30 -22.73
N THR A 67 24.48 2.52 -22.48
CA THR A 67 23.14 2.84 -22.99
C THR A 67 22.49 4.07 -22.34
N ALA A 68 22.89 4.40 -21.11
CA ALA A 68 22.48 5.63 -20.43
C ALA A 68 23.32 6.81 -20.88
N LEU A 69 24.64 6.63 -21.03
CA LEU A 69 25.58 7.66 -21.49
C LEU A 69 25.12 8.31 -22.81
N VAL A 70 24.60 7.50 -23.74
CA VAL A 70 24.07 7.95 -25.05
C VAL A 70 22.80 8.81 -24.95
N GLN A 71 22.13 8.82 -23.79
CA GLN A 71 20.90 9.59 -23.56
C GLN A 71 21.15 10.88 -22.78
N LEU A 72 22.38 11.09 -22.33
CA LEU A 72 22.80 12.32 -21.68
C LEU A 72 23.19 13.35 -22.74
N ASP A 73 22.80 14.60 -22.47
CA ASP A 73 23.06 15.73 -23.35
C ASP A 73 24.28 16.54 -22.87
N SER A 74 25.01 16.03 -21.86
CA SER A 74 26.15 16.72 -21.30
C SER A 74 27.39 16.65 -22.17
N LYS A 75 28.22 17.69 -22.05
CA LYS A 75 29.52 17.74 -22.72
C LYS A 75 30.39 16.54 -22.36
N ARG A 76 30.40 16.16 -21.08
CA ARG A 76 31.19 15.01 -20.60
C ARG A 76 30.78 13.71 -21.28
N ALA A 77 29.48 13.43 -21.41
CA ALA A 77 29.01 12.24 -22.10
C ALA A 77 29.37 12.24 -23.59
N MET A 78 29.18 13.37 -24.27
CA MET A 78 29.52 13.52 -25.69
C MET A 78 31.02 13.35 -25.94
N ASP A 79 31.87 13.95 -25.11
CA ASP A 79 33.33 13.84 -25.21
C ASP A 79 33.75 12.36 -25.07
N LEU A 80 33.25 11.65 -24.05
CA LEU A 80 33.55 10.22 -23.85
C LEU A 80 33.11 9.33 -25.02
N LEU A 81 31.92 9.56 -25.56
CA LEU A 81 31.41 8.79 -26.68
C LEU A 81 32.21 9.04 -27.97
N SER A 82 32.74 10.26 -28.16
CA SER A 82 33.51 10.64 -29.34
C SER A 82 34.76 9.79 -29.55
N HIS A 83 35.35 9.27 -28.46
CA HIS A 83 36.54 8.43 -28.49
C HIS A 83 36.27 6.98 -28.90
N SER A 84 35.02 6.52 -28.81
CA SER A 84 34.71 5.09 -28.96
C SER A 84 34.87 4.57 -30.40
N GLU A 85 34.55 5.39 -31.40
CA GLU A 85 34.60 4.98 -32.81
C GLU A 85 36.04 4.82 -33.35
N PRO A 86 37.00 5.76 -33.10
CA PRO A 86 38.40 5.55 -33.44
C PRO A 86 38.98 4.28 -32.82
N ILE A 87 38.73 4.07 -31.52
CA ILE A 87 39.21 2.89 -30.78
C ILE A 87 38.64 1.60 -31.39
N PHE A 88 37.33 1.57 -31.66
CA PHE A 88 36.67 0.40 -32.22
C PHE A 88 37.20 0.05 -33.62
N ARG A 89 37.46 1.06 -34.45
CA ARG A 89 38.01 0.88 -35.80
C ARG A 89 39.39 0.23 -35.76
N GLU A 90 40.27 0.70 -34.87
CA GLU A 90 41.60 0.14 -34.71
C GLU A 90 41.55 -1.29 -34.18
N LEU A 91 40.72 -1.59 -33.18
CA LEU A 91 40.54 -2.95 -32.67
C LEU A 91 40.03 -3.92 -33.75
N LYS A 92 39.09 -3.47 -34.58
CA LYS A 92 38.58 -4.26 -35.70
C LYS A 92 39.64 -4.47 -36.78
N ALA A 93 40.45 -3.46 -37.08
CA ALA A 93 41.56 -3.56 -38.02
C ALA A 93 42.65 -4.51 -37.51
N HIS A 94 42.99 -4.42 -36.22
CA HIS A 94 43.92 -5.33 -35.52
C HIS A 94 43.44 -6.78 -35.62
N TYR A 95 42.19 -7.05 -35.24
CA TYR A 95 41.62 -8.41 -35.31
C TYR A 95 41.67 -9.01 -36.72
N ARG A 96 41.45 -8.20 -37.77
CA ARG A 96 41.54 -8.66 -39.17
C ARG A 96 42.95 -9.03 -39.60
N LYS A 97 43.97 -8.39 -39.02
CA LYS A 97 45.39 -8.65 -39.32
C LYS A 97 45.94 -9.80 -38.50
N THR A 98 45.65 -9.84 -37.21
CA THR A 98 46.18 -10.81 -36.24
C THR A 98 45.05 -11.35 -35.36
N PRO A 99 44.24 -12.29 -35.86
CA PRO A 99 43.15 -12.87 -35.06
C PRO A 99 43.68 -13.55 -33.79
N ARG A 100 42.95 -13.40 -32.68
CA ARG A 100 43.28 -13.91 -31.33
C ARG A 100 44.45 -13.23 -30.62
N ASP A 101 45.10 -12.26 -31.26
CA ASP A 101 46.19 -11.51 -30.65
C ASP A 101 45.64 -10.37 -29.77
N PRO A 102 45.94 -10.33 -28.46
CA PRO A 102 45.53 -9.22 -27.60
C PRO A 102 46.27 -7.93 -27.97
N MET A 103 45.58 -6.80 -27.88
CA MET A 103 46.17 -5.48 -28.07
C MET A 103 46.42 -4.81 -26.72
N GLN A 104 47.64 -4.32 -26.50
CA GLN A 104 47.97 -3.51 -25.33
C GLN A 104 47.23 -2.16 -25.40
N VAL A 105 46.72 -1.69 -24.26
CA VAL A 105 45.92 -0.45 -24.22
C VAL A 105 46.73 0.78 -24.63
N ASP A 106 48.01 0.86 -24.25
CA ASP A 106 48.88 1.97 -24.66
C ASP A 106 49.14 1.97 -26.16
N ALA A 107 49.41 0.80 -26.75
CA ALA A 107 49.55 0.67 -28.20
C ALA A 107 48.24 1.04 -28.93
N LEU A 108 47.08 0.73 -28.36
CA LEU A 108 45.78 1.11 -28.90
C LEU A 108 45.55 2.62 -28.83
N SER A 109 45.97 3.28 -27.75
CA SER A 109 45.95 4.73 -27.62
C SER A 109 46.78 5.39 -28.74
N ASP A 110 48.03 4.93 -28.94
CA ASP A 110 48.90 5.42 -30.00
C ASP A 110 48.31 5.24 -31.40
N CYS A 111 47.72 4.07 -31.68
CA CYS A 111 47.16 3.76 -32.99
C CYS A 111 45.85 4.51 -33.27
N SER A 112 45.02 4.70 -32.24
CA SER A 112 43.71 5.37 -32.38
C SER A 112 43.81 6.89 -32.34
N GLY A 113 44.94 7.44 -31.87
CA GLY A 113 45.14 8.88 -31.68
C GLY A 113 44.31 9.47 -30.53
N VAL A 114 43.80 8.62 -29.64
CA VAL A 114 43.06 9.02 -28.44
C VAL A 114 44.03 9.03 -27.25
N ASP A 115 43.91 10.03 -26.37
CA ASP A 115 44.75 10.14 -25.16
C ASP A 115 44.72 8.83 -24.33
N PRO A 116 45.83 8.42 -23.70
CA PRO A 116 45.90 7.17 -22.96
C PRO A 116 44.86 7.05 -21.83
N VAL A 117 44.54 8.15 -21.15
CA VAL A 117 43.53 8.16 -20.06
C VAL A 117 42.13 8.03 -20.66
N ASP A 118 41.82 8.83 -21.69
CA ASP A 118 40.51 8.79 -22.34
C ASP A 118 40.26 7.47 -23.07
N THR A 119 41.32 6.81 -23.58
CA THR A 119 41.26 5.44 -24.14
C THR A 119 40.80 4.44 -23.08
N ARG A 120 41.39 4.48 -21.87
CA ARG A 120 41.03 3.60 -20.76
C ARG A 120 39.60 3.81 -20.30
N ILE A 121 39.17 5.08 -20.21
CA ILE A 121 37.80 5.42 -19.83
C ILE A 121 36.82 4.95 -20.92
N ALA A 122 37.08 5.23 -22.20
CA ALA A 122 36.20 4.78 -23.29
C ALA A 122 36.06 3.25 -23.28
N LEU A 123 37.18 2.52 -23.14
CA LEU A 123 37.15 1.06 -23.04
C LEU A 123 36.31 0.53 -21.88
N SER A 124 36.28 1.21 -20.72
CA SER A 124 35.47 0.78 -19.57
C SER A 124 33.96 0.78 -19.85
N TYR A 125 33.51 1.61 -20.80
CA TYR A 125 32.15 1.57 -21.34
C TYR A 125 32.01 0.62 -22.53
N MET A 126 32.99 0.61 -23.44
CA MET A 126 32.90 -0.19 -24.68
C MET A 126 32.80 -1.69 -24.43
N VAL A 127 33.38 -2.19 -23.33
CA VAL A 127 33.31 -3.60 -22.92
C VAL A 127 31.92 -4.10 -22.54
N GLU A 128 30.92 -3.22 -22.43
CA GLU A 128 29.52 -3.65 -22.37
C GLU A 128 29.06 -4.32 -23.69
N GLY A 129 29.72 -4.01 -24.80
CA GLY A 129 29.42 -4.55 -26.12
C GLY A 129 29.92 -5.99 -26.32
N PRO A 130 29.19 -6.82 -27.10
CA PRO A 130 29.53 -8.23 -27.33
C PRO A 130 30.55 -8.42 -28.45
N TRP A 131 31.66 -7.67 -28.45
CA TRP A 131 32.67 -7.68 -29.52
C TRP A 131 34.05 -8.19 -29.08
N TRP A 132 34.31 -8.34 -27.78
CA TRP A 132 35.60 -8.76 -27.21
C TRP A 132 35.56 -10.21 -26.68
N GLY A 133 36.73 -10.82 -26.52
CA GLY A 133 36.91 -12.21 -26.08
C GLY A 133 37.81 -12.39 -24.86
N GLY A 134 38.63 -11.39 -24.53
CA GLY A 134 39.40 -11.33 -23.28
C GLY A 134 39.83 -9.89 -22.97
N ARG A 135 40.05 -9.56 -21.70
CA ARG A 135 40.53 -8.25 -21.26
C ARG A 135 41.16 -8.30 -19.88
N SER A 136 41.95 -7.29 -19.53
CA SER A 136 42.33 -7.02 -18.15
C SER A 136 41.13 -6.61 -17.30
N ASN A 137 41.12 -6.98 -16.02
CA ASN A 137 40.07 -6.62 -15.07
C ASN A 137 39.96 -5.09 -14.88
N SER A 138 41.10 -4.40 -14.94
CA SER A 138 41.19 -2.95 -14.96
C SER A 138 42.10 -2.52 -16.11
N PHE A 139 41.68 -1.50 -16.84
CA PHE A 139 42.53 -0.82 -17.84
C PHE A 139 43.42 0.26 -17.21
N PHE A 140 43.20 0.58 -15.94
CA PHE A 140 43.98 1.56 -15.20
C PHE A 140 45.17 0.93 -14.46
N ALA A 141 45.18 -0.41 -14.33
CA ALA A 141 46.32 -1.15 -13.81
C ALA A 141 47.44 -1.25 -14.87
N THR A 142 48.55 -0.53 -14.66
CA THR A 142 49.74 -0.53 -15.53
C THR A 142 50.74 -1.63 -15.12
N PRO A 143 51.57 -2.17 -16.04
CA PRO A 143 51.75 -1.77 -17.45
C PRO A 143 51.14 -2.72 -18.50
N ASP A 144 50.67 -3.91 -18.13
CA ASP A 144 50.32 -4.97 -19.09
C ASP A 144 48.81 -5.04 -19.42
N SER A 145 48.10 -3.93 -19.28
CA SER A 145 46.66 -3.89 -19.54
C SER A 145 46.36 -4.12 -21.01
N TYR A 146 45.50 -5.10 -21.31
CA TYR A 146 45.19 -5.49 -22.68
C TYR A 146 43.69 -5.66 -22.93
N ILE A 147 43.32 -5.65 -24.20
CA ILE A 147 42.02 -6.08 -24.70
C ILE A 147 42.19 -6.97 -25.93
N ALA A 148 41.49 -8.10 -25.95
CA ALA A 148 41.47 -9.05 -27.06
C ALA A 148 40.09 -9.00 -27.75
N PRO A 149 40.00 -8.48 -28.98
CA PRO A 149 38.77 -8.57 -29.77
C PRO A 149 38.38 -10.03 -30.06
N ALA A 150 37.09 -10.31 -30.09
CA ALA A 150 36.55 -11.61 -30.52
C ALA A 150 36.09 -11.54 -31.97
N GLU A 151 35.80 -12.70 -32.57
CA GLU A 151 35.24 -12.79 -33.93
C GLU A 151 33.96 -11.96 -34.09
N SER A 152 33.18 -11.81 -33.03
CA SER A 152 31.96 -11.01 -33.03
C SER A 152 32.19 -9.54 -33.37
N ILE A 153 33.40 -8.99 -33.21
CA ILE A 153 33.73 -7.62 -33.67
C ILE A 153 33.47 -7.44 -35.17
N LEU A 154 33.59 -8.50 -35.97
CA LEU A 154 33.35 -8.46 -37.41
C LEU A 154 31.86 -8.30 -37.77
N LYS A 155 30.94 -8.61 -36.84
CA LYS A 155 29.49 -8.50 -37.03
C LYS A 155 28.99 -7.06 -37.03
N PHE A 156 29.80 -6.11 -36.55
CA PHE A 156 29.43 -4.71 -36.42
C PHE A 156 30.21 -3.85 -37.40
N GLU A 157 29.54 -3.01 -38.17
CA GLU A 157 30.22 -2.09 -39.10
C GLU A 157 30.97 -0.98 -38.36
N SER A 158 30.33 -0.42 -37.33
CA SER A 158 30.80 0.69 -36.49
C SER A 158 30.48 0.40 -35.01
N PHE A 159 31.03 1.21 -34.10
CA PHE A 159 30.67 1.13 -32.69
C PHE A 159 29.22 1.61 -32.44
N ALA A 160 28.70 2.49 -33.29
CA ALA A 160 27.29 2.89 -33.25
C ALA A 160 26.33 1.69 -33.41
N ASN A 161 26.69 0.69 -34.22
CA ASN A 161 25.90 -0.54 -34.36
C ASN A 161 25.93 -1.39 -33.07
N VAL A 162 27.04 -1.39 -32.34
CA VAL A 162 27.15 -2.03 -31.03
C VAL A 162 26.20 -1.37 -30.04
N ILE A 163 26.23 -0.03 -29.95
CA ILE A 163 25.32 0.75 -29.10
C ILE A 163 23.86 0.45 -29.45
N GLN A 164 23.51 0.41 -30.75
CA GLN A 164 22.16 0.10 -31.18
C GLN A 164 21.70 -1.29 -30.72
N GLN A 165 22.58 -2.29 -30.80
CA GLN A 165 22.26 -3.63 -30.32
C GLN A 165 22.02 -3.65 -28.81
N LEU A 166 22.90 -3.01 -28.02
CA LEU A 166 22.75 -2.91 -26.56
C LEU A 166 21.44 -2.23 -26.16
N ARG A 167 21.07 -1.14 -26.84
CA ARG A 167 19.77 -0.47 -26.64
C ARG A 167 18.59 -1.39 -26.98
N GLY A 168 18.74 -2.23 -28.00
CA GLY A 168 17.76 -3.27 -28.35
C GLY A 168 17.55 -4.26 -27.20
N TRP A 169 18.63 -4.75 -26.60
CA TRP A 169 18.58 -5.65 -25.44
C TRP A 169 17.99 -4.98 -24.20
N GLN A 170 18.39 -3.73 -23.91
CA GLN A 170 17.81 -2.94 -22.82
C GLN A 170 16.30 -2.79 -22.99
N THR A 171 15.85 -2.44 -24.20
CA THR A 171 14.42 -2.27 -24.52
C THR A 171 13.65 -3.58 -24.36
N ALA A 172 14.23 -4.71 -24.78
CA ALA A 172 13.62 -6.02 -24.59
C ALA A 172 13.50 -6.36 -23.10
N ARG A 173 14.55 -6.14 -22.31
CA ARG A 173 14.53 -6.35 -20.85
C ARG A 173 13.44 -5.53 -20.17
N ILE A 174 13.33 -4.23 -20.47
CA ILE A 174 12.29 -3.35 -19.91
C ILE A 174 10.90 -3.89 -20.24
N ARG A 175 10.69 -4.31 -21.50
CA ARG A 175 9.41 -4.87 -21.97
C ARG A 175 9.06 -6.17 -21.27
N ASP A 176 10.00 -7.11 -21.17
CA ASP A 176 9.77 -8.40 -20.54
C ASP A 176 9.45 -8.24 -19.05
N ARG A 177 10.12 -7.30 -18.40
CA ARG A 177 9.81 -6.92 -17.02
C ARG A 177 8.43 -6.31 -16.88
N GLN A 178 8.05 -5.36 -17.72
CA GLN A 178 6.69 -4.76 -17.71
C GLN A 178 5.62 -5.84 -17.91
N LYS A 179 5.87 -6.80 -18.81
CA LYS A 179 4.99 -7.95 -19.02
C LYS A 179 4.93 -8.86 -17.79
N ALA A 180 6.06 -9.14 -17.14
CA ALA A 180 6.12 -9.92 -15.92
C ALA A 180 5.37 -9.23 -14.76
N MET A 181 5.55 -7.91 -14.59
CA MET A 181 4.83 -7.09 -13.62
C MET A 181 3.31 -7.12 -13.88
N ALA A 182 2.88 -6.89 -15.13
CA ALA A 182 1.47 -6.95 -15.50
C ALA A 182 0.87 -8.35 -15.28
N THR A 183 1.67 -9.40 -15.51
CA THR A 183 1.26 -10.78 -15.23
C THR A 183 1.13 -11.01 -13.72
N ALA A 184 2.09 -10.53 -12.92
CA ALA A 184 2.04 -10.62 -11.46
C ALA A 184 0.85 -9.85 -10.89
N LEU A 185 0.55 -8.64 -11.38
CA LEU A 185 -0.62 -7.85 -10.97
C LEU A 185 -1.94 -8.54 -11.35
N ARG A 186 -2.01 -9.23 -12.49
CA ARG A 186 -3.19 -10.02 -12.87
C ARG A 186 -3.34 -11.30 -12.04
N ALA A 187 -2.22 -11.95 -11.70
CA ALA A 187 -2.20 -13.11 -10.83
C ALA A 187 -2.55 -12.72 -9.38
N PHE A 188 -2.19 -11.50 -8.98
CA PHE A 188 -2.64 -10.84 -7.76
C PHE A 188 -4.06 -10.31 -7.94
N SER A 189 -5.00 -11.22 -8.17
CA SER A 189 -6.41 -10.95 -7.94
C SER A 189 -6.70 -11.39 -6.51
N PRO A 190 -6.68 -10.49 -5.51
CA PRO A 190 -7.13 -10.87 -4.19
C PRO A 190 -8.60 -11.24 -4.35
N SER A 191 -8.89 -12.55 -4.31
CA SER A 191 -10.26 -13.06 -4.25
C SER A 191 -10.80 -12.75 -2.86
N PHE A 192 -11.02 -11.48 -2.56
CA PHE A 192 -12.05 -11.12 -1.61
C PHE A 192 -13.36 -11.52 -2.27
N LYS A 193 -13.79 -12.75 -1.99
CA LYS A 193 -15.22 -13.06 -2.15
C LYS A 193 -15.91 -12.02 -1.29
N GLU A 194 -16.64 -11.09 -1.89
CA GLU A 194 -17.59 -10.30 -1.13
C GLU A 194 -18.38 -11.30 -0.29
N PRO A 195 -18.47 -11.10 1.04
CA PRO A 195 -19.29 -11.96 1.86
C PRO A 195 -20.69 -11.98 1.21
N PRO A 196 -21.33 -13.15 1.09
CA PRO A 196 -22.62 -13.25 0.44
C PRO A 196 -23.54 -12.17 1.02
N GLN A 197 -24.10 -11.32 0.16
CA GLN A 197 -25.11 -10.36 0.56
C GLN A 197 -26.29 -11.17 1.07
N LEU A 198 -26.39 -11.29 2.40
CA LEU A 198 -27.50 -11.95 3.06
C LEU A 198 -28.72 -11.11 2.72
N ILE A 199 -29.61 -11.66 1.89
CA ILE A 199 -30.94 -11.07 1.69
C ILE A 199 -31.69 -11.33 2.99
N VAL A 200 -31.96 -10.25 3.70
CA VAL A 200 -32.51 -10.29 5.04
C VAL A 200 -34.00 -9.99 4.97
N GLU A 201 -34.84 -10.94 5.36
CA GLU A 201 -36.24 -10.63 5.69
C GLU A 201 -36.38 -10.43 7.20
N PRO A 202 -36.86 -9.26 7.68
CA PRO A 202 -36.93 -9.00 9.10
C PRO A 202 -38.00 -9.87 9.77
N HIS A 203 -37.58 -10.78 10.64
CA HIS A 203 -38.47 -11.60 11.46
C HIS A 203 -39.30 -10.80 12.47
N ARG A 204 -38.86 -9.59 12.86
CA ARG A 204 -39.57 -8.65 13.76
C ARG A 204 -39.56 -7.25 13.17
N GLN A 205 -40.72 -6.59 13.13
CA GLN A 205 -40.81 -5.20 12.71
C GLN A 205 -40.36 -4.26 13.84
N LYS A 206 -39.69 -3.17 13.48
CA LYS A 206 -39.33 -2.13 14.45
C LYS A 206 -40.59 -1.47 15.00
N PRO A 207 -40.63 -1.09 16.28
CA PRO A 207 -41.74 -0.34 16.84
C PRO A 207 -41.97 1.00 16.12
N ASP A 208 -43.21 1.47 16.10
CA ASP A 208 -43.63 2.74 15.50
C ASP A 208 -42.97 3.97 16.15
N TRP A 209 -42.55 3.86 17.40
CA TRP A 209 -41.82 4.89 18.15
C TRP A 209 -40.30 4.83 18.00
N PHE A 210 -39.75 3.91 17.20
CA PHE A 210 -38.31 3.67 17.07
C PHE A 210 -37.51 4.95 16.74
N ASP A 211 -37.97 5.73 15.76
CA ASP A 211 -37.25 6.93 15.30
C ASP A 211 -37.26 8.09 16.31
N GLN A 212 -38.07 7.99 17.38
CA GLN A 212 -38.17 8.98 18.44
C GLN A 212 -37.14 8.75 19.56
N LEU A 213 -36.36 7.66 19.50
CA LEU A 213 -35.33 7.36 20.48
C LEU A 213 -34.11 8.29 20.34
N PRO A 214 -33.39 8.58 21.44
CA PRO A 214 -32.08 9.21 21.38
C PRO A 214 -31.09 8.37 20.56
N GLU A 215 -30.11 9.05 19.95
CA GLU A 215 -29.11 8.44 19.05
C GLU A 215 -28.43 7.19 19.65
N SER A 216 -27.86 7.30 20.85
CA SER A 216 -27.10 6.20 21.48
C SER A 216 -27.87 4.85 21.60
N PRO A 217 -29.06 4.76 22.22
CA PRO A 217 -29.81 3.50 22.25
C PRO A 217 -30.41 3.12 20.89
N ARG A 218 -30.72 4.09 20.02
CA ARG A 218 -31.30 3.84 18.69
C ARG A 218 -30.29 3.15 17.78
N ASP A 219 -29.06 3.64 17.73
CA ASP A 219 -28.02 3.12 16.86
C ASP A 219 -27.64 1.68 17.24
N LEU A 220 -27.55 1.39 18.55
CA LEU A 220 -27.39 0.02 19.04
C LEU A 220 -28.56 -0.87 18.61
N LEU A 221 -29.80 -0.39 18.68
CA LEU A 221 -30.94 -1.17 18.21
C LEU A 221 -30.92 -1.40 16.69
N VAL A 222 -30.40 -0.47 15.88
CA VAL A 222 -30.25 -0.71 14.43
C VAL A 222 -29.40 -1.95 14.18
N GLU A 223 -28.26 -2.05 14.86
CA GLU A 223 -27.37 -3.22 14.77
C GLU A 223 -28.04 -4.49 15.30
N ILE A 224 -28.77 -4.40 16.42
CA ILE A 224 -29.49 -5.52 17.02
C ILE A 224 -30.57 -6.05 16.08
N TYR A 225 -31.38 -5.18 15.47
CA TYR A 225 -32.41 -5.60 14.50
C TYR A 225 -31.78 -6.21 13.24
N ALA A 226 -30.64 -5.69 12.77
CA ALA A 226 -29.90 -6.30 11.67
C ALA A 226 -29.40 -7.70 12.03
N ALA A 227 -28.81 -7.88 13.21
CA ALA A 227 -28.36 -9.19 13.69
C ALA A 227 -29.52 -10.18 13.91
N LEU A 228 -30.66 -9.70 14.42
CA LEU A 228 -31.87 -10.49 14.61
C LEU A 228 -32.42 -11.01 13.28
N SER A 229 -32.43 -10.14 12.27
CA SER A 229 -32.91 -10.47 10.93
C SER A 229 -32.02 -11.48 10.18
N LEU A 230 -30.83 -11.76 10.72
CA LEU A 230 -29.89 -12.80 10.27
C LEU A 230 -29.91 -14.06 11.17
N ASP A 231 -30.85 -14.16 12.12
CA ASP A 231 -30.95 -15.24 13.13
C ASP A 231 -29.66 -15.41 13.97
N LEU A 232 -28.88 -14.33 14.15
CA LEU A 232 -27.63 -14.31 14.93
C LEU A 232 -27.87 -14.17 16.43
N ARG A 233 -28.76 -14.99 17.00
CA ARG A 233 -29.44 -14.83 18.31
C ARG A 233 -28.58 -14.40 19.50
N ALA A 234 -27.32 -14.83 19.59
CA ALA A 234 -26.41 -14.42 20.66
C ALA A 234 -26.07 -12.92 20.60
N LEU A 235 -25.94 -12.33 19.40
CA LEU A 235 -25.56 -10.93 19.23
C LEU A 235 -26.68 -9.97 19.67
N PRO A 236 -27.96 -10.13 19.27
CA PRO A 236 -29.06 -9.38 19.85
C PRO A 236 -29.11 -9.48 21.38
N ALA A 237 -28.93 -10.66 21.97
CA ALA A 237 -28.96 -10.80 23.43
C ALA A 237 -27.84 -10.02 24.13
N MET A 238 -26.62 -10.04 23.59
CA MET A 238 -25.50 -9.20 24.08
C MET A 238 -25.80 -7.70 23.90
N GLY A 239 -26.31 -7.32 22.72
CA GLY A 239 -26.64 -5.94 22.40
C GLY A 239 -27.76 -5.37 23.28
N LEU A 240 -28.81 -6.16 23.55
CA LEU A 240 -29.92 -5.76 24.40
C LEU A 240 -29.47 -5.46 25.84
N ARG A 241 -28.53 -6.25 26.38
CA ARG A 241 -27.87 -5.92 27.66
C ARG A 241 -27.12 -4.58 27.58
N ALA A 242 -26.42 -4.31 26.49
CA ALA A 242 -25.74 -3.03 26.30
C ALA A 242 -26.73 -1.85 26.23
N VAL A 243 -27.89 -2.03 25.58
CA VAL A 243 -28.97 -1.04 25.56
C VAL A 243 -29.48 -0.75 26.98
N ILE A 244 -29.73 -1.78 27.79
CA ILE A 244 -30.12 -1.61 29.21
C ILE A 244 -29.05 -0.81 29.95
N ASP A 245 -27.76 -1.08 29.71
CA ASP A 245 -26.67 -0.37 30.36
C ASP A 245 -26.62 1.11 29.98
N VAL A 246 -26.76 1.43 28.69
CA VAL A 246 -26.82 2.81 28.19
C VAL A 246 -27.96 3.59 28.85
N VAL A 247 -29.14 2.98 28.96
CA VAL A 247 -30.30 3.60 29.64
C VAL A 247 -30.01 3.81 31.12
N CYS A 248 -29.48 2.80 31.80
CA CYS A 248 -29.10 2.90 33.21
C CYS A 248 -28.08 4.02 33.45
N MET A 249 -26.97 4.04 32.70
CA MET A 249 -25.91 5.03 32.84
C MET A 249 -26.41 6.46 32.67
N LYS A 250 -27.33 6.70 31.74
CA LYS A 250 -27.92 8.04 31.55
C LYS A 250 -28.68 8.53 32.78
N GLN A 251 -29.28 7.62 33.54
CA GLN A 251 -30.10 7.94 34.72
C GLN A 251 -29.31 7.91 36.04
N THR A 252 -28.28 7.07 36.14
CA THR A 252 -27.53 6.84 37.38
C THR A 252 -26.13 7.44 37.38
N GLY A 253 -25.58 7.81 36.22
CA GLY A 253 -24.15 8.02 36.05
C GLY A 253 -23.37 6.70 36.15
N ASP A 254 -22.06 6.78 36.40
CA ASP A 254 -21.21 5.60 36.61
C ASP A 254 -21.38 5.02 38.03
N ALA A 255 -22.48 4.27 38.21
CA ALA A 255 -22.80 3.61 39.47
C ALA A 255 -22.15 2.21 39.60
N GLY A 256 -21.21 1.85 38.73
CA GLY A 256 -20.52 0.55 38.74
C GLY A 256 -21.38 -0.61 38.23
N SER A 257 -21.71 -1.58 39.08
CA SER A 257 -22.40 -2.82 38.67
C SER A 257 -23.88 -2.62 38.30
N PHE A 258 -24.43 -3.53 37.50
CA PHE A 258 -25.86 -3.52 37.14
C PHE A 258 -26.79 -3.55 38.37
N GLU A 259 -26.45 -4.32 39.39
CA GLU A 259 -27.22 -4.39 40.65
C GLU A 259 -27.34 -3.00 41.31
N LYS A 260 -26.23 -2.25 41.34
CA LYS A 260 -26.21 -0.87 41.87
C LYS A 260 -27.02 0.08 40.98
N LYS A 261 -26.89 -0.05 39.66
CA LYS A 261 -27.66 0.74 38.68
C LYS A 261 -29.17 0.52 38.86
N LEU A 262 -29.62 -0.73 38.90
CA LEU A 262 -31.04 -1.08 39.11
C LEU A 262 -31.55 -0.61 40.48
N SER A 263 -30.77 -0.79 41.54
CA SER A 263 -31.12 -0.30 42.88
C SER A 263 -31.30 1.23 42.91
N THR A 264 -30.45 1.95 42.19
CA THR A 264 -30.53 3.41 42.07
C THR A 264 -31.77 3.84 41.30
N LEU A 265 -32.11 3.15 40.20
CA LEU A 265 -33.34 3.41 39.44
C LEU A 265 -34.60 3.19 40.29
N LYS A 266 -34.62 2.14 41.11
CA LYS A 266 -35.70 1.87 42.07
C LYS A 266 -35.83 2.97 43.11
N GLN A 267 -34.73 3.38 43.75
CA GLN A 267 -34.73 4.47 44.73
C GLN A 267 -35.22 5.80 44.15
N LYS A 268 -34.96 6.06 42.85
CA LYS A 268 -35.47 7.23 42.13
C LYS A 268 -36.93 7.09 41.68
N GLY A 269 -37.57 5.95 41.90
CA GLY A 269 -38.94 5.66 41.44
C GLY A 269 -39.08 5.59 39.92
N LEU A 270 -37.99 5.36 39.19
CA LEU A 270 -37.99 5.27 37.72
C LEU A 270 -38.40 3.88 37.22
N ILE A 271 -38.24 2.86 38.07
CA ILE A 271 -38.72 1.50 37.85
C ILE A 271 -39.28 0.95 39.17
N SER A 272 -40.24 0.04 39.07
CA SER A 272 -40.81 -0.73 40.18
C SER A 272 -39.92 -1.91 40.59
N GLU A 273 -40.24 -2.53 41.73
CA GLU A 273 -39.55 -3.75 42.18
C GLU A 273 -39.68 -4.90 41.16
N VAL A 274 -40.87 -5.05 40.58
CA VAL A 274 -41.15 -6.07 39.57
C VAL A 274 -40.32 -5.83 38.32
N GLU A 275 -40.30 -4.59 37.80
CA GLU A 275 -39.50 -4.24 36.62
C GLU A 275 -38.01 -4.43 36.86
N SER A 276 -37.52 -4.13 38.07
CA SER A 276 -36.11 -4.39 38.39
C SER A 276 -35.77 -5.88 38.39
N SER A 277 -36.69 -6.76 38.82
CA SER A 277 -36.46 -8.20 38.75
C SER A 277 -36.39 -8.65 37.30
N ILE A 278 -37.36 -8.23 36.49
CA ILE A 278 -37.43 -8.56 35.05
C ILE A 278 -36.18 -8.07 34.31
N LEU A 279 -35.71 -6.85 34.59
CA LEU A 279 -34.50 -6.30 33.98
C LEU A 279 -33.24 -7.05 34.43
N SER A 280 -33.19 -7.49 35.70
CA SER A 280 -32.08 -8.31 36.19
C SER A 280 -31.96 -9.62 35.42
N ASP A 281 -33.09 -10.30 35.17
CA ASP A 281 -33.12 -11.55 34.40
C ASP A 281 -32.69 -11.32 32.94
N ALA A 282 -33.13 -10.21 32.33
CA ALA A 282 -32.72 -9.84 30.98
C ALA A 282 -31.20 -9.54 30.89
N ILE A 283 -30.64 -8.85 31.89
CA ILE A 283 -29.20 -8.60 31.99
C ILE A 283 -28.44 -9.91 32.15
N ASP A 284 -28.92 -10.87 32.94
CA ASP A 284 -28.25 -12.16 33.12
C ASP A 284 -28.23 -12.98 31.83
N ALA A 285 -29.33 -13.02 31.08
CA ALA A 285 -29.40 -13.70 29.79
C ALA A 285 -28.41 -13.09 28.76
N GLY A 286 -28.34 -11.76 28.69
CA GLY A 286 -27.35 -11.08 27.85
C GLY A 286 -25.91 -11.31 28.33
N SER A 287 -25.69 -11.37 29.64
CA SER A 287 -24.37 -11.67 30.24
C SER A 287 -23.95 -13.12 29.99
N ALA A 288 -24.90 -14.06 30.04
CA ALA A 288 -24.69 -15.45 29.66
C ALA A 288 -24.28 -15.57 28.20
N SER A 289 -24.90 -14.79 27.32
CA SER A 289 -24.52 -14.76 25.92
C SER A 289 -23.09 -14.23 25.76
N ALA A 290 -22.77 -13.10 26.40
CA ALA A 290 -21.48 -12.42 26.29
C ALA A 290 -20.29 -13.24 26.85
N HIS A 291 -20.48 -13.92 27.99
CA HIS A 291 -19.37 -14.52 28.74
C HIS A 291 -19.42 -16.04 28.85
N ARG A 292 -20.60 -16.65 28.73
CA ARG A 292 -20.82 -18.10 28.94
C ARG A 292 -21.16 -18.85 27.66
N GLY A 293 -21.24 -18.16 26.51
CA GLY A 293 -21.58 -18.77 25.22
C GLY A 293 -23.04 -19.24 25.11
N TYR A 294 -23.95 -18.70 25.94
CA TYR A 294 -25.37 -19.00 25.83
C TYR A 294 -25.94 -18.42 24.53
N VAL A 295 -26.73 -19.22 23.82
CA VAL A 295 -27.46 -18.79 22.62
C VAL A 295 -28.94 -18.95 22.92
N PRO A 296 -29.69 -17.85 23.14
CA PRO A 296 -31.10 -17.95 23.50
C PRO A 296 -31.93 -18.61 22.40
N GLY A 297 -33.01 -19.28 22.80
CA GLY A 297 -34.08 -19.69 21.89
C GLY A 297 -34.72 -18.47 21.22
N ARG A 298 -35.56 -18.69 20.20
CA ARG A 298 -36.30 -17.59 19.56
C ARG A 298 -37.26 -16.93 20.55
N ASP A 299 -38.03 -17.73 21.28
CA ASP A 299 -38.99 -17.27 22.27
C ASP A 299 -38.31 -16.49 23.42
N ASP A 300 -37.16 -16.98 23.90
CA ASP A 300 -36.35 -16.29 24.91
C ASP A 300 -35.86 -14.94 24.39
N LEU A 301 -35.42 -14.89 23.13
CA LEU A 301 -34.92 -13.66 22.53
C LEU A 301 -36.04 -12.64 22.25
N GLU A 302 -37.22 -13.10 21.83
CA GLU A 302 -38.41 -12.25 21.70
C GLU A 302 -38.80 -11.67 23.05
N SER A 303 -38.75 -12.47 24.12
CA SER A 303 -38.99 -12.00 25.49
C SER A 303 -37.97 -10.94 25.92
N LEU A 304 -36.69 -11.12 25.58
CA LEU A 304 -35.65 -10.11 25.85
C LEU A 304 -35.91 -8.80 25.10
N LEU A 305 -36.32 -8.89 23.83
CA LEU A 305 -36.70 -7.71 23.04
C LEU A 305 -37.88 -6.98 23.66
N ASP A 306 -38.93 -7.70 24.08
CA ASP A 306 -40.10 -7.11 24.72
C ASP A 306 -39.73 -6.36 26.00
N ILE A 307 -38.86 -6.93 26.83
CA ILE A 307 -38.39 -6.31 28.08
C ILE A 307 -37.64 -5.00 27.79
N VAL A 308 -36.71 -5.01 26.84
CA VAL A 308 -35.89 -3.83 26.53
C VAL A 308 -36.68 -2.77 25.77
N GLU A 309 -37.53 -3.16 24.84
CA GLU A 309 -38.44 -2.24 24.14
C GLU A 309 -39.40 -1.57 25.12
N HIS A 310 -39.91 -2.32 26.11
CA HIS A 310 -40.72 -1.77 27.19
C HIS A 310 -39.94 -0.73 28.01
N LEU A 311 -38.71 -1.05 28.42
CA LEU A 311 -37.83 -0.11 29.14
C LEU A 311 -37.63 1.19 28.35
N LEU A 312 -37.29 1.09 27.06
CA LEU A 312 -37.07 2.26 26.21
C LEU A 312 -38.33 3.11 26.05
N ARG A 313 -39.48 2.47 25.81
CA ARG A 313 -40.76 3.14 25.69
C ARG A 313 -41.13 3.86 26.99
N ALA A 314 -40.96 3.21 28.14
CA ALA A 314 -41.25 3.76 29.45
C ALA A 314 -40.36 4.98 29.78
N GLN A 315 -39.06 4.92 29.45
CA GLN A 315 -38.12 5.97 29.82
C GLN A 315 -38.09 7.16 28.84
N TYR A 316 -38.33 6.94 27.54
CA TYR A 316 -38.17 8.00 26.53
C TYR A 316 -39.48 8.46 25.88
N ILE A 317 -40.47 7.58 25.73
CA ILE A 317 -41.65 7.86 24.90
C ILE A 317 -42.87 8.22 25.76
N LEU A 318 -43.20 7.41 26.76
CA LEU A 318 -44.38 7.61 27.60
C LEU A 318 -44.37 8.93 28.39
N PRO A 319 -43.24 9.45 28.91
CA PRO A 319 -43.23 10.71 29.65
C PRO A 319 -43.69 11.90 28.79
N GLU A 320 -43.26 11.96 27.52
CA GLU A 320 -43.67 13.02 26.60
C GLU A 320 -45.14 12.85 26.16
N ALA A 321 -45.58 11.61 25.93
CA ALA A 321 -46.99 11.32 25.65
C ALA A 321 -47.90 11.74 26.81
N ALA A 322 -47.52 11.44 28.06
CA ALA A 322 -48.28 11.80 29.25
C ALA A 322 -48.38 13.32 29.44
N LYS A 323 -47.31 14.08 29.17
CA LYS A 323 -47.33 15.56 29.17
C LYS A 323 -48.33 16.11 28.15
N LYS A 324 -48.33 15.59 26.92
CA LYS A 324 -49.28 15.97 25.86
C LYS A 324 -50.72 15.65 26.25
N LEU A 325 -50.96 14.47 26.83
CA LEU A 325 -52.30 14.07 27.31
C LEU A 325 -52.80 15.00 28.40
N LYS A 326 -51.95 15.38 29.37
CA LYS A 326 -52.34 16.30 30.45
C LYS A 326 -52.76 17.67 29.92
N LEU A 327 -52.10 18.17 28.87
CA LEU A 327 -52.46 19.44 28.22
C LEU A 327 -53.81 19.38 27.50
N ASN A 328 -54.12 18.23 26.90
CA ASN A 328 -55.35 18.03 26.12
C ASN A 328 -56.53 17.53 26.96
N THR A 329 -56.30 17.08 28.20
CA THR A 329 -57.35 16.60 29.08
C THR A 329 -58.09 17.79 29.70
N PRO A 330 -59.41 17.94 29.49
CA PRO A 330 -60.18 19.01 30.11
C PRO A 330 -60.07 18.97 31.64
N GLN A 331 -59.96 20.14 32.27
CA GLN A 331 -59.95 20.21 33.73
C GLN A 331 -61.29 19.70 34.29
N ARG A 332 -61.21 18.82 35.29
CA ARG A 332 -62.39 18.23 35.94
C ARG A 332 -63.20 19.36 36.59
N GLY A 333 -64.44 19.55 36.13
CA GLY A 333 -65.35 20.56 36.70
C GLY A 333 -65.49 20.39 38.21
N GLY A 334 -65.21 21.46 38.96
CA GLY A 334 -65.35 21.48 40.41
C GLY A 334 -66.80 21.20 40.81
N LYS A 335 -67.01 20.34 41.82
CA LYS A 335 -68.32 20.15 42.44
C LYS A 335 -68.81 21.49 42.97
N THR A 336 -69.90 22.01 42.41
CA THR A 336 -70.69 23.06 43.04
C THR A 336 -71.24 22.51 44.36
N ALA A 337 -70.77 23.08 45.47
CA ALA A 337 -71.41 22.90 46.76
C ALA A 337 -72.83 23.47 46.66
N LYS A 338 -73.84 22.65 46.95
CA LYS A 338 -75.19 23.16 47.28
C LYS A 338 -75.10 23.74 48.70
N GLU A 339 -75.12 25.05 48.81
CA GLU A 339 -75.46 25.75 50.05
C GLU A 339 -76.97 25.96 50.10
N THR A 340 -77.56 25.40 51.18
CA THR A 340 -78.82 25.71 51.89
C THR A 340 -80.04 26.22 51.13
#